data_AF-A0A0X3AQ88-F1
#
_entry.id   AF-A0A0X3AQ88-F1
#
_cell.length_a   1.000
_cell.length_b   1.000
_cell.length_c   1.000
_cell.angle_alpha   90.00
_cell.angle_beta   90.00
_cell.angle_gamma   90.00
#
_symmetry.space_group_name_H-M   'P 1'
#
loop_
_entity.id
_entity.type
_entity.pdbx_description
1 polymer ?
#
loop_
_entity_poly.entity_id
_entity_poly.type
_entity_poly.pdbx_seq_one_letter_code
_entity_poly.pdbx_strand_id
1 'polypeptide(L)'
;MVHRIAYPRRGELYIFEDTRRVNGYGHSAIGGKLKDSGSRSYRFISKEGRNQTEGGGNEIIGGESKFINNYYSSYESMINSEDISGKYNKMMTIKKLSYREVAQALNAAYESATSRYHFIFSNCFHVVKNALKSIGMYDGGLGTFIPNNGFYNIYYQYKPKKWYE
;
A
#
# COMPACT_ATOMS: atom_id res chain seq x y z
N MET A 1 33.93 19.01 17.53
CA MET A 1 33.30 18.83 16.20
C MET A 1 32.03 18.01 16.41
N VAL A 2 30.86 18.66 16.49
CA VAL A 2 29.59 17.97 16.81
C VAL A 2 29.17 17.18 15.57
N HIS A 3 29.17 15.85 15.67
CA HIS A 3 28.52 15.00 14.68
C HIS A 3 27.03 15.33 14.71
N ARG A 4 26.56 16.17 13.78
CA ARG A 4 25.14 16.25 13.47
C ARG A 4 24.76 14.88 12.91
N ILE A 5 24.22 14.03 13.78
CA ILE A 5 23.42 12.88 13.34
C ILE A 5 22.34 13.51 12.48
N ALA A 6 22.48 13.40 11.16
CA ALA A 6 21.50 13.88 10.22
C ALA A 6 20.21 13.13 10.56
N TYR A 7 19.26 13.84 11.18
CA TYR A 7 17.93 13.28 11.40
C TYR A 7 17.47 12.70 10.06
N PRO A 8 17.11 11.40 9.97
CA PRO A 8 16.59 10.86 8.75
C PRO A 8 15.40 11.73 8.36
N ARG A 9 15.46 12.34 7.17
CA ARG A 9 14.34 13.12 6.65
C ARG A 9 13.14 12.18 6.64
N ARG A 10 12.13 12.53 7.43
CA ARG A 10 11.04 11.63 7.81
C ARG A 10 10.12 11.43 6.60
N GLY A 11 10.08 10.21 6.10
CA GLY A 11 9.09 9.72 5.16
C GLY A 11 7.84 9.21 5.89
N GLU A 12 6.79 9.00 5.09
CA GLU A 12 5.49 8.50 5.54
C GLU A 12 5.01 7.43 4.57
N LEU A 13 4.41 6.37 5.09
CA LEU A 13 3.64 5.39 4.32
C LEU A 13 2.16 5.53 4.68
N TYR A 14 1.31 5.35 3.69
CA TYR A 14 -0.14 5.42 3.81
C TYR A 14 -0.71 4.09 3.37
N ILE A 15 -1.59 3.50 4.18
CA ILE A 15 -2.32 2.29 3.83
C ILE A 15 -3.78 2.69 3.70
N PHE A 16 -4.34 2.46 2.52
CA PHE A 16 -5.71 2.80 2.18
C PHE A 16 -6.57 1.54 2.20
N GLU A 17 -7.81 1.68 2.63
CA GLU A 17 -8.80 0.60 2.66
C GLU A 17 -10.15 1.09 2.16
N ASP A 18 -10.74 0.36 1.20
CA ASP A 18 -12.16 0.45 0.88
C ASP A 18 -12.87 -0.69 1.58
N THR A 19 -13.53 -0.39 2.70
CA THR A 19 -14.20 -1.40 3.51
C THR A 19 -15.41 -2.08 2.86
N ARG A 20 -15.96 -1.51 1.78
CA ARG A 20 -17.23 -1.94 1.19
C ARG A 20 -17.06 -2.76 -0.09
N ARG A 21 -15.86 -2.81 -0.66
CA ARG A 21 -15.59 -3.54 -1.91
C ARG A 21 -15.74 -5.05 -1.73
N VAL A 22 -16.05 -5.74 -2.83
CA VAL A 22 -16.09 -7.20 -2.95
C VAL A 22 -16.91 -7.85 -1.81
N ASN A 23 -18.19 -7.51 -1.69
CA ASN A 23 -19.11 -8.07 -0.68
C ASN A 23 -18.60 -7.94 0.78
N GLY A 24 -17.88 -6.86 1.10
CA GLY A 24 -17.36 -6.62 2.45
C GLY A 24 -16.01 -7.27 2.76
N TYR A 25 -15.35 -7.92 1.80
CA TYR A 25 -13.94 -8.33 1.96
C TYR A 25 -12.98 -7.14 1.93
N GLY A 26 -13.38 -6.05 1.27
CA GLY A 26 -12.64 -4.81 1.18
C GLY A 26 -11.62 -4.79 0.05
N HIS A 27 -10.80 -3.74 0.01
CA HIS A 27 -9.72 -3.56 -0.95
C HIS A 27 -8.66 -2.62 -0.40
N SER A 28 -7.40 -3.04 -0.47
CA SER A 28 -6.29 -2.27 0.10
C SER A 28 -5.35 -1.71 -0.96
N ALA A 29 -4.76 -0.57 -0.66
CA ALA A 29 -3.68 0.02 -1.45
C ALA A 29 -2.63 0.66 -0.55
N ILE A 30 -1.50 1.03 -1.13
CA ILE A 30 -0.42 1.70 -0.41
C ILE A 30 0.05 2.93 -1.16
N GLY A 31 0.35 3.98 -0.42
CA GLY A 31 1.06 5.14 -0.92
C GLY A 31 2.19 5.55 0.02
N GLY A 32 2.98 6.52 -0.37
CA GLY A 32 4.04 7.04 0.48
C GLY A 32 4.69 8.31 -0.04
N LYS A 33 5.34 9.02 0.88
CA LYS A 33 6.13 10.22 0.63
C LYS A 33 7.58 9.85 0.36
N LEU A 34 8.06 10.17 -0.83
CA LEU A 34 9.45 9.97 -1.26
C LEU A 34 10.31 11.19 -0.90
N LYS A 35 11.63 11.04 -0.98
CA LYS A 35 12.59 12.14 -0.77
C LYS A 35 12.49 13.22 -1.86
N ASP A 36 11.94 12.84 -3.01
CA ASP A 36 11.90 13.65 -4.21
C ASP A 36 11.12 14.95 -3.99
N SER A 37 11.48 15.97 -4.76
CA SER A 37 10.78 17.25 -4.83
C SER A 37 10.04 17.36 -6.16
N GLY A 38 8.90 18.05 -6.18
CA GLY A 38 8.12 18.25 -7.40
C GLY A 38 7.19 17.08 -7.69
N SER A 39 6.96 16.75 -8.96
CA SER A 39 5.88 15.85 -9.42
C SER A 39 5.93 14.39 -8.94
N ARG A 40 7.03 13.97 -8.29
CA ARG A 40 7.23 12.59 -7.78
C ARG A 40 7.42 12.51 -6.26
N SER A 41 7.00 13.55 -5.54
CA SER A 41 7.12 13.60 -4.07
C SER A 41 6.28 12.53 -3.37
N TYR A 42 5.22 12.06 -4.01
CA TYR A 42 4.34 11.00 -3.51
C TYR A 42 4.10 9.95 -4.59
N ARG A 43 3.87 8.71 -4.17
CA ARG A 43 3.54 7.60 -5.05
C ARG A 43 2.40 6.78 -4.46
N PHE A 44 1.48 6.35 -5.31
CA PHE A 44 0.36 5.48 -4.96
C PHE A 44 0.40 4.22 -5.81
N ILE A 45 0.18 3.07 -5.18
CA ILE A 45 0.20 1.75 -5.80
C ILE A 45 -1.01 0.95 -5.33
N SER A 46 -1.74 0.39 -6.29
CA SER A 46 -2.86 -0.51 -6.03
C SER A 46 -2.90 -1.63 -7.05
N LYS A 47 -3.33 -2.83 -6.63
CA LYS A 47 -3.59 -3.97 -7.51
C LYS A 47 -5.10 -4.17 -7.62
N GLU A 48 -5.69 -3.74 -8.73
CA GLU A 48 -7.14 -3.59 -8.96
C GLU A 48 -7.84 -4.88 -9.41
N GLY A 49 -7.19 -6.04 -9.24
CA GLY A 49 -7.74 -7.33 -9.63
C GLY A 49 -7.08 -7.91 -10.88
N ARG A 50 -7.81 -8.81 -11.56
CA ARG A 50 -7.37 -9.46 -12.80
C ARG A 50 -7.70 -8.59 -14.01
N ASN A 51 -6.80 -8.56 -14.99
CA ASN A 51 -7.11 -8.02 -16.31
C ASN A 51 -8.10 -8.96 -17.03
N GLN A 52 -9.28 -8.44 -17.39
CA GLN A 52 -10.37 -9.27 -17.95
C GLN A 52 -10.35 -9.33 -19.49
N THR A 53 -9.54 -8.51 -20.16
CA THR A 53 -9.57 -8.38 -21.64
C THR A 53 -8.95 -9.56 -22.39
N GLU A 54 -8.17 -10.43 -21.76
CA GLU A 54 -7.43 -11.51 -22.46
C GLU A 54 -7.98 -12.93 -22.23
N GLY A 55 -9.28 -13.10 -21.96
CA GLY A 55 -9.93 -14.42 -22.07
C GLY A 55 -9.38 -15.55 -21.17
N GLY A 56 -8.58 -15.26 -20.15
CA GLY A 56 -7.90 -16.27 -19.33
C GLY A 56 -8.38 -16.33 -17.87
N GLY A 57 -9.18 -17.34 -17.54
CA GLY A 57 -9.39 -17.84 -16.18
C GLY A 57 -10.42 -17.11 -15.30
N ASN A 58 -10.76 -17.74 -14.16
CA ASN A 58 -11.54 -17.14 -13.08
C ASN A 58 -10.61 -16.59 -11.97
N GLU A 59 -11.15 -15.90 -10.96
CA GLU A 59 -10.34 -15.29 -9.88
C GLU A 59 -9.52 -16.29 -9.06
N ILE A 60 -9.89 -17.58 -9.13
CA ILE A 60 -9.23 -18.70 -8.46
C ILE A 60 -8.04 -19.20 -9.29
N ILE A 61 -8.16 -19.29 -10.61
CA ILE A 61 -7.05 -19.68 -11.49
C ILE A 61 -6.03 -18.53 -11.60
N GLY A 62 -6.50 -17.30 -11.46
CA GLY A 62 -5.68 -16.10 -11.55
C GLY A 62 -5.41 -15.67 -13.00
N GLY A 63 -4.58 -14.64 -13.17
CA GLY A 63 -4.30 -14.06 -14.49
C GLY A 63 -3.35 -12.88 -14.44
N GLU A 64 -3.24 -12.15 -15.54
CA GLU A 64 -2.55 -10.86 -15.55
C GLU A 64 -3.23 -9.89 -14.57
N SER A 65 -2.45 -9.03 -13.94
CA SER A 65 -2.96 -8.06 -12.97
C SER A 65 -3.31 -6.73 -13.62
N LYS A 66 -4.47 -6.18 -13.25
CA LYS A 66 -4.73 -4.76 -13.40
C LYS A 66 -4.13 -4.04 -12.18
N PHE A 67 -3.36 -2.98 -12.40
CA PHE A 67 -2.76 -2.20 -11.30
C PHE A 67 -2.72 -0.71 -11.63
N ILE A 68 -2.56 0.10 -10.59
CA ILE A 68 -2.37 1.56 -10.65
C ILE A 68 -0.99 1.85 -10.03
N ASN A 69 -0.22 2.72 -10.68
CA ASN A 69 1.09 3.18 -10.19
C ASN A 69 1.28 4.64 -10.58
N ASN A 70 0.78 5.54 -9.74
CA ASN A 70 0.74 6.98 -10.02
C ASN A 70 1.71 7.74 -9.12
N TYR A 71 2.21 8.86 -9.62
CA TYR A 71 3.02 9.81 -8.87
C TYR A 71 2.28 11.14 -8.72
N TYR A 72 2.52 11.80 -7.60
CA TYR A 72 1.88 13.07 -7.26
C TYR A 72 2.89 14.06 -6.69
N SER A 73 2.59 15.34 -6.88
CA SER A 73 3.45 16.44 -6.43
C SER A 73 3.30 16.75 -4.94
N SER A 74 2.14 16.46 -4.37
CA SER A 74 1.80 16.76 -2.97
C SER A 74 0.92 15.68 -2.35
N TYR A 75 0.80 15.72 -1.03
CA TYR A 75 -0.12 14.84 -0.31
C TYR A 75 -1.56 15.12 -0.75
N GLU A 76 -1.95 16.40 -0.84
CA GLU A 76 -3.30 16.83 -1.22
C GLU A 76 -3.68 16.37 -2.62
N SER A 77 -2.76 16.47 -3.59
CA SER A 77 -3.01 16.01 -4.96
C SER A 77 -3.15 14.49 -5.04
N MET A 78 -2.42 13.75 -4.20
CA MET A 78 -2.60 12.30 -4.07
C MET A 78 -3.98 11.98 -3.48
N ILE A 79 -4.29 12.45 -2.27
CA ILE A 79 -5.50 12.06 -1.55
C ILE A 79 -6.81 12.52 -2.22
N ASN A 80 -6.77 13.62 -2.97
CA ASN A 80 -7.95 14.14 -3.66
C ASN A 80 -8.14 13.53 -5.06
N SER A 81 -7.16 12.78 -5.58
CA SER A 81 -7.30 12.13 -6.88
C SER A 81 -8.46 11.13 -6.89
N GLU A 82 -9.19 11.03 -8.01
CA GLU A 82 -10.36 10.15 -8.14
C GLU A 82 -10.03 8.68 -7.86
N ASP A 83 -8.80 8.26 -8.18
CA ASP A 83 -8.28 6.93 -7.88
C ASP A 83 -8.20 6.61 -6.39
N ILE A 84 -8.16 7.63 -5.53
CA ILE A 84 -8.08 7.48 -4.08
C ILE A 84 -9.39 7.93 -3.41
N SER A 85 -9.76 9.21 -3.56
CA SER A 85 -10.91 9.82 -2.87
C SER A 85 -12.26 9.18 -3.25
N GLY A 86 -12.38 8.69 -4.49
CA GLY A 86 -13.59 8.02 -4.97
C GLY A 86 -13.71 6.56 -4.54
N LYS A 87 -12.62 5.93 -4.05
CA LYS A 87 -12.56 4.49 -3.81
C LYS A 87 -12.36 4.14 -2.33
N TYR A 88 -11.40 4.76 -1.65
CA TYR A 88 -10.99 4.35 -0.31
C TYR A 88 -11.69 5.19 0.76
N ASN A 89 -12.23 4.51 1.78
CA ASN A 89 -13.00 5.15 2.87
C ASN A 89 -12.29 5.11 4.23
N LYS A 90 -11.13 4.45 4.32
CA LYS A 90 -10.24 4.46 5.48
C LYS A 90 -8.79 4.62 5.05
N MET A 91 -7.99 5.20 5.93
CA MET A 91 -6.55 5.35 5.74
C MET A 91 -5.84 5.22 7.10
N MET A 92 -4.66 4.59 7.10
CA MET A 92 -3.73 4.58 8.20
C MET A 92 -2.39 5.15 7.73
N THR A 93 -1.74 5.96 8.57
CA THR A 93 -0.42 6.55 8.29
C THR A 93 0.64 5.98 9.21
N ILE A 94 1.73 5.50 8.61
CA ILE A 94 2.94 5.06 9.27
C ILE A 94 3.98 6.17 9.10
N LYS A 95 4.28 6.89 10.19
CA LYS A 95 5.22 8.03 10.22
C LYS A 95 6.63 7.60 10.65
N LYS A 96 7.57 8.55 10.70
CA LYS A 96 8.93 8.36 11.25
C LYS A 96 9.77 7.29 10.53
N LEU A 97 9.41 6.94 9.30
CA LEU A 97 10.25 6.12 8.43
C LEU A 97 11.33 7.00 7.79
N SER A 98 12.45 6.42 7.40
CA SER A 98 13.37 7.04 6.45
C SER A 98 12.76 7.01 5.04
N TYR A 99 13.10 7.97 4.19
CA TYR A 99 12.70 7.92 2.78
C TYR A 99 13.19 6.66 2.05
N ARG A 100 14.30 6.05 2.50
CA ARG A 100 14.80 4.80 1.94
C ARG A 100 13.83 3.66 2.23
N GLU A 101 13.34 3.56 3.47
CA GLU A 101 12.33 2.56 3.85
C GLU A 101 11.04 2.78 3.06
N VAL A 102 10.58 4.03 2.91
CA VAL A 102 9.39 4.32 2.09
C VAL A 102 9.59 3.87 0.64
N ALA A 103 10.74 4.20 0.02
CA ALA A 103 11.03 3.78 -1.34
C ALA A 103 11.12 2.24 -1.48
N GLN A 104 11.75 1.57 -0.52
CA GLN A 104 11.85 0.11 -0.46
C GLN A 104 10.47 -0.56 -0.34
N ALA A 105 9.61 -0.06 0.53
CA ALA A 105 8.23 -0.55 0.67
C ALA A 105 7.44 -0.37 -0.63
N LEU A 106 7.50 0.81 -1.25
CA LEU A 106 6.78 1.11 -2.49
C LEU A 106 7.32 0.32 -3.70
N ASN A 107 8.61 0.00 -3.75
CA ASN A 107 9.15 -0.85 -4.80
C ASN A 107 8.67 -2.31 -4.65
N ALA A 108 8.69 -2.85 -3.44
CA ALA A 108 8.13 -4.18 -3.17
C ALA A 108 6.61 -4.23 -3.44
N ALA A 109 5.89 -3.14 -3.12
CA ALA A 109 4.48 -3.00 -3.47
C ALA A 109 4.27 -3.07 -4.99
N TYR A 110 5.09 -2.34 -5.76
CA TYR A 110 5.01 -2.32 -7.21
C TYR A 110 5.27 -3.69 -7.83
N GLU A 111 6.33 -4.39 -7.42
CA GLU A 111 6.63 -5.76 -7.85
C GLU A 111 5.47 -6.71 -7.54
N SER A 112 4.87 -6.59 -6.35
CA SER A 112 3.70 -7.36 -5.98
C SER A 112 2.47 -7.00 -6.83
N ALA A 113 2.30 -5.73 -7.18
CA ALA A 113 1.17 -5.24 -7.98
C ALA A 113 1.25 -5.73 -9.43
N THR A 114 2.43 -5.76 -10.02
CA THR A 114 2.68 -6.22 -11.39
C THR A 114 2.76 -7.74 -11.53
N SER A 115 3.04 -8.48 -10.44
CA SER A 115 2.96 -9.94 -10.43
C SER A 115 1.56 -10.44 -10.83
N ARG A 116 1.43 -11.69 -11.26
CA ARG A 116 0.10 -12.28 -11.61
C ARG A 116 -0.92 -12.12 -10.47
N TYR A 117 -2.18 -11.87 -10.82
CA TYR A 117 -3.28 -11.82 -9.88
C TYR A 117 -3.73 -13.22 -9.53
N HIS A 118 -4.00 -13.45 -8.25
CA HIS A 118 -4.69 -14.61 -7.73
C HIS A 118 -5.42 -14.22 -6.46
N PHE A 119 -6.72 -14.53 -6.34
CA PHE A 119 -7.52 -14.06 -5.20
C PHE A 119 -6.92 -14.44 -3.84
N ILE A 120 -6.48 -15.70 -3.66
CA ILE A 120 -5.92 -16.19 -2.39
C ILE A 120 -4.44 -15.81 -2.20
N PHE A 121 -3.61 -15.87 -3.24
CA PHE A 121 -2.15 -15.82 -3.10
C PHE A 121 -1.49 -14.52 -3.58
N SER A 122 -2.18 -13.69 -4.38
CA SER A 122 -1.61 -12.45 -4.94
C SER A 122 -2.70 -11.45 -5.32
N ASN A 123 -3.15 -10.67 -4.33
CA ASN A 123 -4.21 -9.69 -4.48
C ASN A 123 -3.81 -8.32 -3.91
N CYS A 124 -4.76 -7.39 -3.81
CA CYS A 124 -4.54 -6.03 -3.29
C CYS A 124 -3.95 -6.00 -1.88
N PHE A 125 -4.35 -6.90 -0.98
CA PHE A 125 -3.77 -6.95 0.35
C PHE A 125 -2.32 -7.47 0.34
N HIS A 126 -1.97 -8.39 -0.57
CA HIS A 126 -0.60 -8.89 -0.70
C HIS A 126 0.39 -7.77 -1.08
N VAL A 127 -0.08 -6.76 -1.83
CA VAL A 127 0.71 -5.55 -2.12
C VAL A 127 1.10 -4.84 -0.82
N VAL A 128 0.13 -4.59 0.06
CA VAL A 128 0.38 -3.94 1.37
C VAL A 128 1.27 -4.82 2.25
N LYS A 129 0.96 -6.11 2.35
CA LYS A 129 1.75 -7.09 3.12
C LYS A 129 3.21 -7.11 2.68
N ASN A 130 3.47 -7.25 1.37
CA ASN A 130 4.83 -7.33 0.84
C ASN A 130 5.61 -6.03 1.04
N ALA A 131 4.93 -4.88 0.92
CA ALA A 131 5.51 -3.58 1.21
C ALA A 131 5.95 -3.44 2.68
N LEU A 132 5.07 -3.82 3.63
CA LEU A 132 5.40 -3.74 5.06
C LEU A 132 6.44 -4.78 5.48
N LYS A 133 6.39 -5.98 4.89
CA LYS A 133 7.38 -7.03 5.14
C LYS A 133 8.78 -6.60 4.68
N SER A 134 8.88 -5.91 3.54
CA SER A 134 10.18 -5.50 3.01
C SER A 134 10.93 -4.55 3.92
N ILE A 135 10.23 -3.81 4.79
CA ILE A 135 10.81 -2.90 5.78
C ILE A 135 10.77 -3.47 7.22
N GLY A 136 10.58 -4.79 7.35
CA GLY A 136 10.60 -5.47 8.65
C GLY A 136 9.47 -5.05 9.59
N MET A 137 8.39 -4.48 9.05
CA MET A 137 7.24 -4.12 9.86
C MET A 137 6.35 -5.33 10.05
N TYR A 138 5.99 -6.06 8.99
CA TYR A 138 4.90 -7.05 9.01
C TYR A 138 5.34 -8.45 8.56
N ASP A 139 5.17 -9.44 9.43
CA ASP A 139 5.57 -10.83 9.16
C ASP A 139 4.42 -11.75 8.70
N GLY A 140 3.18 -11.26 8.71
CA GLY A 140 1.98 -12.03 8.33
C GLY A 140 1.17 -12.56 9.52
N GLY A 141 0.10 -13.29 9.21
CA GLY A 141 -0.88 -13.81 10.16
C GLY A 141 -1.93 -14.67 9.44
N LEU A 142 -2.88 -15.27 10.19
CA LEU A 142 -3.99 -16.00 9.58
C LEU A 142 -4.99 -15.03 8.93
N GLY A 143 -5.53 -15.39 7.75
CA GLY A 143 -6.53 -14.57 7.03
C GLY A 143 -5.98 -13.35 6.30
N THR A 144 -4.65 -13.24 6.14
CA THR A 144 -3.94 -12.10 5.51
C THR A 144 -4.02 -12.06 3.99
N PHE A 145 -5.14 -12.50 3.43
CA PHE A 145 -5.49 -12.31 2.03
C PHE A 145 -6.82 -11.55 1.91
N ILE A 146 -7.61 -11.44 2.98
CA ILE A 146 -8.81 -10.59 3.01
C ILE A 146 -8.37 -9.16 3.40
N PRO A 147 -8.57 -8.16 2.53
CA PRO A 147 -8.18 -6.77 2.77
C PRO A 147 -8.60 -6.22 4.12
N ASN A 148 -9.90 -6.29 4.45
CA ASN A 148 -10.43 -5.76 5.71
C ASN A 148 -9.80 -6.42 6.95
N ASN A 149 -9.67 -7.75 6.95
CA ASN A 149 -9.04 -8.49 8.05
C ASN A 149 -7.55 -8.17 8.15
N GLY A 150 -6.89 -8.04 7.01
CA GLY A 150 -5.48 -7.68 6.92
C GLY A 150 -5.22 -6.26 7.44
N PHE A 151 -6.02 -5.28 7.02
CA PHE A 151 -5.96 -3.91 7.52
C PHE A 151 -6.21 -3.85 9.02
N TYR A 152 -7.21 -4.59 9.52
CA TYR A 152 -7.45 -4.74 10.95
C TYR A 152 -6.21 -5.31 11.66
N ASN A 153 -5.65 -6.43 11.18
CA ASN A 153 -4.47 -7.05 11.80
C ASN A 153 -3.28 -6.09 11.86
N ILE A 154 -3.00 -5.36 10.77
CA ILE A 154 -1.97 -4.31 10.74
C ILE A 154 -2.27 -3.25 11.82
N TYR A 155 -3.48 -2.69 11.82
CA TYR A 155 -3.87 -1.66 12.78
C TYR A 155 -3.68 -2.10 14.25
N TYR A 156 -4.06 -3.34 14.59
CA TYR A 156 -3.92 -3.87 15.94
C TYR A 156 -2.50 -4.32 16.28
N GLN A 157 -1.74 -4.84 15.31
CA GLN A 157 -0.33 -5.21 15.51
C GLN A 157 0.53 -4.00 15.83
N TYR A 158 0.26 -2.85 15.19
CA TYR A 158 1.04 -1.63 15.42
C TYR A 158 0.43 -0.67 16.45
N LYS A 159 -0.82 -0.91 16.89
CA LYS A 159 -1.66 -0.22 17.89
C LYS A 159 -1.65 1.34 17.92
N PRO A 160 -2.79 1.95 18.27
CA PRO A 160 -3.11 3.35 17.98
C PRO A 160 -2.34 4.42 18.77
N LYS A 161 -1.46 4.07 19.71
CA LYS A 161 -0.71 5.06 20.52
C LYS A 161 0.70 5.37 20.01
N LYS A 162 1.28 4.56 19.11
CA LYS A 162 2.70 4.73 18.72
C LYS A 162 2.92 5.60 17.48
N TRP A 163 1.86 5.98 16.76
CA TRP A 163 1.96 6.66 15.45
C TRP A 163 1.35 8.06 15.44
N TYR A 164 0.69 8.47 16.52
CA TYR A 164 0.15 9.81 16.75
C TYR A 164 0.98 10.57 17.81
N GLU A 165 2.26 10.79 17.51
CA GLU A 165 3.08 11.86 18.09
C GLU A 165 3.95 12.48 17.00
#